data_AF-A0A433Q309-F1
#
_entry.id   AF-A0A433Q309-F1
#
_cell.length_a   1.000
_cell.length_b   1.000
_cell.length_c   1.000
_cell.angle_alpha   90.00
_cell.angle_beta   90.00
_cell.angle_gamma   90.00
#
_symmetry.space_group_name_H-M   'P 1'
#
loop_
_entity.id
_entity.type
_entity.pdbx_description
1 polymer ?
#
loop_
_entity_poly.entity_id
_entity_poly.type
_entity_poly.pdbx_seq_one_letter_code
_entity_poly.pdbx_strand_id
1 'polypeptide(L)'
;EWRERQRRDCRARRGSEQRRLETVVRAREAIDDEYNEKKQKNIEENRRHESAYLATRNDTTSGTVWDRAMREMDLSNLKANRNVRDTTRLKQLMLDLKKDSKAPETIVSV
;
A
#
# COMPACT_ATOMS: atom_id res chain seq x y z
N GLU A 1 -19.77 -25.71 -59.94
CA GLU A 1 -19.92 -24.36 -59.34
C GLU A 1 -20.48 -24.35 -57.91
N TRP A 2 -21.62 -25.01 -57.61
CA TRP A 2 -22.23 -24.95 -56.26
C TRP A 2 -21.32 -25.42 -55.11
N ARG A 3 -20.63 -26.55 -55.28
CA ARG A 3 -19.69 -27.09 -54.27
C ARG A 3 -18.55 -26.13 -53.94
N GLU A 4 -18.05 -25.36 -54.91
CA GLU A 4 -16.95 -24.42 -54.70
C GLU A 4 -17.42 -23.16 -53.97
N ARG A 5 -18.61 -22.66 -54.32
CA ARG A 5 -19.24 -21.53 -53.62
C ARG A 5 -19.50 -21.86 -52.15
N GLN A 6 -20.05 -23.05 -51.87
CA GLN A 6 -20.26 -23.52 -50.49
C GLN A 6 -18.94 -23.67 -49.72
N ARG A 7 -17.89 -24.23 -50.34
CA ARG A 7 -16.56 -24.32 -49.71
C ARG A 7 -15.96 -22.95 -49.39
N ARG A 8 -16.16 -21.96 -50.26
CA ARG A 8 -15.72 -20.58 -50.02
C ARG A 8 -16.46 -19.96 -48.84
N ASP A 9 -17.79 -20.11 -48.79
CA ASP A 9 -18.61 -19.55 -47.73
C ASP A 9 -18.34 -20.21 -46.37
N CYS A 10 -18.13 -21.53 -46.33
CA CYS A 10 -17.67 -22.24 -45.14
C CYS A 10 -16.30 -21.76 -44.64
N ARG A 11 -15.35 -21.50 -45.56
CA ARG A 11 -14.03 -20.96 -45.20
C ARG A 11 -14.12 -19.54 -44.65
N ALA A 12 -14.94 -18.68 -45.24
CA ALA A 12 -15.17 -17.33 -44.76
C ALA A 12 -15.77 -17.31 -43.34
N ARG A 13 -16.74 -18.20 -43.06
CA ARG A 13 -17.32 -18.36 -41.72
C ARG A 13 -16.30 -18.85 -40.70
N ARG A 14 -15.50 -19.87 -41.04
CA ARG A 14 -14.43 -20.38 -40.15
C ARG A 14 -13.39 -19.30 -39.82
N GLY A 15 -12.99 -18.48 -40.79
CA GLY A 15 -12.09 -17.35 -40.55
C GLY A 15 -12.71 -16.28 -39.63
N SER A 16 -14.03 -16.09 -39.66
CA SER A 16 -14.72 -15.18 -38.75
C SER A 16 -14.78 -15.70 -37.31
N GLU A 17 -15.04 -16.99 -37.13
CA GLU A 17 -15.00 -17.63 -35.81
C GLU A 17 -13.59 -17.58 -35.21
N GLN A 18 -12.56 -17.81 -36.02
CA GLN A 18 -11.17 -17.73 -35.57
C GLN A 18 -10.80 -16.32 -35.09
N ARG A 19 -11.13 -15.27 -35.87
CA ARG A 19 -10.92 -13.87 -35.45
C ARG A 19 -11.67 -13.52 -34.15
N ARG A 20 -12.87 -14.07 -33.96
CA ARG A 20 -13.65 -13.89 -32.74
C ARG A 20 -12.93 -14.53 -31.55
N LEU A 21 -12.45 -15.77 -31.69
CA LEU A 21 -11.69 -16.45 -30.64
C LEU A 21 -10.40 -15.71 -30.30
N GLU A 22 -9.65 -15.26 -31.30
CA GLU A 22 -8.44 -14.43 -31.12
C GLU A 22 -8.76 -13.13 -30.35
N THR A 23 -9.87 -12.48 -30.67
CA THR A 23 -10.31 -11.26 -29.97
C THR A 23 -10.66 -11.55 -28.51
N VAL A 24 -11.32 -12.68 -28.23
CA VAL A 24 -11.68 -13.09 -26.87
C VAL A 24 -10.43 -13.45 -26.05
N VAL A 25 -9.48 -14.17 -26.63
CA VAL A 25 -8.20 -14.49 -25.97
C VAL A 25 -7.44 -13.21 -25.65
N ARG A 26 -7.28 -12.32 -26.64
CA ARG A 26 -6.62 -11.02 -26.44
C ARG A 26 -7.30 -10.17 -25.37
N ALA A 27 -8.64 -10.16 -25.34
CA ALA A 27 -9.38 -9.44 -24.31
C ALA A 27 -9.14 -10.03 -22.92
N ARG A 28 -9.03 -11.35 -22.81
CA ARG A 28 -8.75 -12.03 -21.54
C ARG A 28 -7.32 -11.76 -21.06
N GLU A 29 -6.35 -11.86 -21.94
CA GLU A 29 -4.94 -11.51 -21.65
C GLU A 29 -4.82 -10.05 -21.18
N ALA A 30 -5.48 -9.12 -21.87
CA ALA A 30 -5.48 -7.70 -21.47
C ALA A 30 -6.06 -7.47 -20.06
N ILE A 31 -7.11 -8.20 -19.68
CA ILE A 31 -7.70 -8.12 -18.34
C ILE A 31 -6.73 -8.66 -17.28
N ASP A 32 -6.11 -9.81 -17.56
CA ASP A 32 -5.16 -10.43 -16.64
C ASP A 32 -3.90 -9.57 -16.46
N ASP A 33 -3.39 -8.97 -17.54
CA ASP A 33 -2.25 -8.06 -17.54
C ASP A 33 -2.55 -6.79 -16.72
N GLU A 34 -3.70 -6.15 -16.91
CA GLU A 34 -4.09 -4.97 -16.14
C GLU A 34 -4.20 -5.29 -14.64
N TYR A 35 -4.77 -6.44 -14.28
CA TYR A 35 -4.87 -6.88 -12.89
C TYR A 35 -3.48 -7.12 -12.28
N ASN A 36 -2.61 -7.81 -13.01
CA ASN A 36 -1.25 -8.09 -12.58
C ASN A 36 -0.45 -6.80 -12.39
N GLU A 37 -0.55 -5.84 -13.32
CA GLU A 37 0.10 -4.53 -13.19
C GLU A 37 -0.37 -3.78 -11.95
N LYS A 38 -1.69 -3.71 -11.71
CA LYS A 38 -2.24 -3.05 -10.50
C LYS A 38 -1.76 -3.74 -9.23
N LYS A 39 -1.76 -5.07 -9.22
CA LYS A 39 -1.26 -5.85 -8.08
C LYS A 39 0.21 -5.56 -7.82
N GLN A 40 1.06 -5.56 -8.85
CA GLN A 40 2.48 -5.25 -8.69
C GLN A 40 2.70 -3.82 -8.22
N LYS A 41 1.96 -2.83 -8.75
CA LYS A 41 2.01 -1.44 -8.27
C LYS A 41 1.64 -1.35 -6.79
N ASN A 42 0.57 -2.02 -6.36
CA ASN A 42 0.17 -2.02 -4.95
C ASN A 42 1.20 -2.70 -4.04
N ILE A 43 1.80 -3.81 -4.49
CA ILE A 43 2.88 -4.48 -3.75
C ILE A 43 4.09 -3.57 -3.62
N GLU A 44 4.49 -2.92 -4.71
CA GLU A 44 5.63 -2.00 -4.72
C GLU A 44 5.37 -0.77 -3.84
N GLU A 45 4.16 -0.22 -3.91
CA GLU A 45 3.74 0.90 -3.06
C GLU A 45 3.77 0.49 -1.58
N ASN A 46 3.20 -0.66 -1.23
CA ASN A 46 3.23 -1.17 0.14
C ASN A 46 4.66 -1.42 0.64
N ARG A 47 5.53 -2.00 -0.20
CA ARG A 47 6.95 -2.19 0.12
C ARG A 47 7.65 -0.85 0.34
N ARG A 48 7.37 0.15 -0.49
CA ARG A 48 7.90 1.50 -0.34
C ARG A 48 7.42 2.12 0.98
N HIS A 49 6.14 2.06 1.29
CA HIS A 49 5.58 2.55 2.56
C HIS A 49 6.18 1.84 3.77
N GLU A 50 6.31 0.51 3.70
CA GLU A 50 6.94 -0.28 4.77
C GLU A 50 8.41 0.11 4.95
N SER A 51 9.17 0.24 3.86
CA SER A 51 10.57 0.68 3.92
C SER A 51 10.71 2.09 4.49
N ALA A 52 9.83 3.01 4.13
CA ALA A 52 9.81 4.38 4.66
C ALA A 52 9.41 4.42 6.14
N TYR A 53 8.44 3.62 6.55
CA TYR A 53 8.03 3.47 7.94
C TYR A 53 9.17 2.89 8.79
N LEU A 54 9.81 1.81 8.32
CA LEU A 54 10.98 1.21 8.97
C LEU A 54 12.16 2.19 9.04
N ALA A 55 12.44 2.95 7.99
CA ALA A 55 13.47 3.99 8.01
C ALA A 55 13.16 5.08 9.05
N THR A 56 11.91 5.54 9.11
CA THR A 56 11.46 6.54 10.10
C THR A 56 11.54 6.00 11.53
N ARG A 57 11.24 4.71 11.73
CA ARG A 57 11.32 4.03 13.03
C ARG A 57 12.76 3.80 13.47
N ASN A 58 13.63 3.40 12.55
CA ASN A 58 15.03 3.08 12.82
C ASN A 58 15.92 4.33 12.86
N ASP A 59 15.43 5.50 12.46
CA ASP A 59 16.11 6.78 12.65
C ASP A 59 16.27 7.09 14.15
N THR A 60 17.35 6.53 14.70
CA THR A 60 17.76 6.61 16.10
C THR A 60 18.63 7.85 16.33
N THR A 61 18.96 8.59 15.27
CA THR A 61 19.88 9.73 15.31
C THR A 61 19.14 11.03 15.63
N SER A 62 17.85 11.11 15.33
CA SER A 62 17.08 12.37 15.36
C SER A 62 16.07 12.42 16.53
N GLY A 63 16.53 12.69 17.76
CA GLY A 63 15.66 13.10 18.88
C GLY A 63 15.77 12.29 20.17
N THR A 64 14.98 12.68 21.18
CA THR A 64 14.89 11.99 22.47
C THR A 64 14.08 10.69 22.35
N VAL A 65 14.29 9.71 23.24
CA VAL A 65 13.48 8.46 23.23
C VAL A 65 11.98 8.75 23.34
N TRP A 66 11.61 9.85 24.01
CA TRP A 66 10.24 10.33 24.14
C TRP A 66 9.65 10.86 22.83
N ASP A 67 10.44 11.47 21.94
CA ASP A 67 10.00 11.85 20.60
C ASP A 67 9.56 10.63 19.78
N ARG A 68 10.26 9.50 19.94
CA ARG A 68 9.90 8.24 19.25
C ARG A 68 8.62 7.64 19.81
N ALA A 69 8.50 7.55 21.13
CA ALA A 69 7.29 7.05 21.79
C ALA A 69 6.05 7.89 21.42
N MET A 70 6.20 9.21 21.33
CA MET A 70 5.15 10.12 20.88
C MET A 70 4.78 9.98 19.40
N ARG A 71 5.72 9.61 18.52
CA ARG A 71 5.43 9.34 17.10
C ARG A 71 4.61 8.07 16.90
N GLU A 72 4.89 7.02 17.69
CA GLU A 72 4.16 5.76 17.65
C GLU A 72 2.78 5.86 18.33
N MET A 73 2.64 6.75 19.32
CA MET A 73 1.34 7.04 19.93
C MET A 73 0.52 8.01 19.08
N ASP A 74 -0.56 7.53 18.46
CA ASP A 74 -1.55 8.41 17.82
C ASP A 74 -2.31 9.22 18.89
N LEU A 75 -1.77 10.39 19.22
CA LEU A 75 -2.38 11.35 20.14
C LEU A 75 -3.39 12.27 19.46
N SER A 76 -3.47 12.24 18.12
CA SER A 76 -4.29 13.12 17.31
C SER A 76 -5.77 12.71 17.33
N ASN A 77 -6.04 11.41 17.44
CA ASN A 77 -7.40 10.88 17.31
C ASN A 77 -8.08 10.68 18.68
N LEU A 78 -8.49 11.78 19.31
CA LEU A 78 -9.20 11.78 20.61
C LEU A 78 -10.50 10.96 20.60
N LYS A 79 -11.12 10.75 19.42
CA LYS A 79 -12.40 10.03 19.29
C LYS A 79 -12.25 8.53 19.02
N ALA A 80 -11.07 8.08 18.61
CA ALA A 80 -10.81 6.65 18.33
C ALA A 80 -10.71 5.81 19.62
N ASN A 81 -10.35 6.44 20.73
CA ASN A 81 -10.27 5.77 22.03
C ASN A 81 -11.64 5.78 22.74
N ARG A 82 -12.39 4.67 22.62
CA ARG A 82 -13.50 4.31 23.52
C ARG A 82 -13.00 3.99 24.94
N ASN A 83 -12.09 4.79 25.50
CA ASN A 83 -11.47 4.48 26.78
C ASN A 83 -12.32 4.98 27.95
N VAL A 84 -12.58 4.04 28.86
CA VAL A 84 -13.23 4.21 30.18
C VAL A 84 -12.35 5.03 31.15
N ARG A 85 -11.11 5.39 30.78
CA ARG A 85 -10.13 6.07 31.63
C ARG A 85 -9.59 7.35 30.99
N ASP A 86 -9.44 8.39 31.81
CA ASP A 86 -8.85 9.67 31.42
C ASP A 86 -7.34 9.52 31.18
N THR A 87 -6.90 9.90 29.98
CA THR A 87 -5.50 9.85 29.53
C THR A 87 -4.87 11.24 29.43
N THR A 88 -5.58 12.30 29.83
CA THR A 88 -5.14 13.70 29.70
C THR A 88 -3.82 13.96 30.44
N ARG A 89 -3.68 13.43 31.66
CA ARG A 89 -2.45 13.57 32.47
C ARG A 89 -1.25 12.87 31.84
N LEU A 90 -1.45 11.69 31.23
CA LEU A 90 -0.40 10.97 30.50
C LEU A 90 0.09 11.78 29.29
N LYS A 91 -0.85 12.40 28.55
CA LYS A 91 -0.52 13.25 27.40
C LYS A 91 0.29 14.48 27.81
N GLN A 92 -0.12 15.17 28.88
CA GLN A 92 0.62 16.31 29.43
C GLN A 92 2.05 15.89 29.81
N LEU A 93 2.19 14.80 30.56
CA LEU A 93 3.49 14.29 30.97
C LEU A 93 4.39 13.96 29.76
N MET A 94 3.85 13.32 28.72
CA MET A 94 4.63 13.02 27.53
C MET A 94 5.02 14.27 26.72
N LEU A 95 4.17 15.31 26.69
CA LEU A 95 4.51 16.57 26.02
C LEU A 95 5.60 17.34 26.77
N ASP A 96 5.59 17.24 28.10
CA ASP A 96 6.62 17.83 28.95
C ASP A 96 7.94 17.09 28.79
N LEU A 97 7.93 15.74 28.81
CA LEU A 97 9.12 14.90 28.58
C LEU A 97 9.73 15.10 27.19
N LYS A 98 8.91 15.39 26.18
CA LYS A 98 9.36 15.74 24.82
C LYS A 98 10.16 17.06 24.79
N LYS A 99 9.80 18.02 25.62
CA LYS A 99 10.44 19.35 25.68
C LYS A 99 11.63 19.39 26.63
N ASP A 100 11.70 18.45 27.57
CA ASP A 100 12.73 18.41 28.59
C ASP A 100 14.04 17.80 28.04
N SER A 101 15.09 18.61 27.99
CA SER A 101 16.43 18.19 27.58
C SER A 101 17.12 17.26 28.60
N LYS A 102 16.63 17.18 29.83
CA LYS A 102 17.13 16.29 30.90
C LYS A 102 16.29 15.03 31.10
N ALA A 103 15.32 14.77 30.21
CA ALA A 103 14.50 13.58 30.31
C ALA A 103 15.38 12.31 30.36
N PRO A 104 15.04 11.33 31.21
CA PRO A 104 15.80 10.09 31.28
C PRO A 104 15.80 9.41 29.90
N GLU A 105 16.98 9.00 29.46
CA GLU A 105 17.32 8.47 28.11
C GLU A 105 17.49 9.50 26.97
N THR A 106 17.82 10.77 27.24
CA THR A 106 18.54 11.55 26.22
C THR A 106 19.83 10.79 25.90
N ILE A 107 19.94 10.28 24.67
CA ILE A 107 21.19 9.75 24.12
C ILE A 107 22.12 10.95 23.92
N VAL A 108 22.59 11.53 25.03
CA VAL A 108 23.83 12.31 25.04
C VAL A 108 24.90 11.25 24.94
N SER A 109 25.51 11.18 23.76
CA SER A 109 26.75 10.46 23.51
C SER A 109 27.71 10.63 24.70
N VAL A 110 28.04 9.52 25.35
CA VAL A 110 29.45 9.22 25.64
C VAL A 110 30.09 8.81 24.32
#